data_AF-G2GY13-F1
#
_entry.id   AF-G2GY13-F1
#
_cell.length_a   1.000
_cell.length_b   1.000
_cell.length_c   1.000
_cell.angle_alpha   90.00
_cell.angle_beta   90.00
_cell.angle_gamma   90.00
#
_symmetry.space_group_name_H-M   'P 1'
#
loop_
_entity.id
_entity.type
_entity.pdbx_description
1 polymer ?
#
loop_
_entity_poly.entity_id
_entity_poly.type
_entity_poly.pdbx_seq_one_letter_code
_entity_poly.pdbx_strand_id
1 'polypeptide(L)'
;MSHVELSSGACFSGNCSEDCCFQQAGKEVLQIERNALAQLDQYINHDFSHACEKIFNCQGKVVVMGIGKSGHIGRKIAATFASTGTPAFFYPSHRS
;
A
#
# COMPACT_ATOMS: atom_id res chain seq x y z
N MET A 1 -1.90 -0.17 27.51
CA MET A 1 -0.81 0.83 27.55
C MET A 1 -0.69 1.40 26.15
N SER A 2 -1.65 2.26 25.79
CA SER A 2 -1.84 2.83 24.46
C SER A 2 -2.15 4.30 24.66
N HIS A 3 -1.10 5.07 24.94
CA HIS A 3 -1.16 6.52 24.84
C HIS A 3 -0.94 6.90 23.39
N VAL A 4 -2.03 6.93 22.62
CA VAL A 4 -2.11 7.79 21.44
C VAL A 4 -2.64 9.11 21.97
N GLU A 5 -1.75 9.95 22.49
CA GLU A 5 -2.10 11.35 22.70
C GLU A 5 -2.35 11.96 21.33
N LEU A 6 -3.62 12.30 21.10
CA LEU A 6 -4.01 13.26 20.07
C LEU A 6 -3.30 14.58 20.37
N SER A 7 -2.13 14.78 19.76
CA SER A 7 -1.54 16.10 19.56
C SER A 7 -2.35 16.89 18.53
N SER A 8 -3.63 17.14 18.85
CA SER A 8 -4.51 18.10 18.18
C SER A 8 -4.41 19.49 18.84
N GLY A 9 -3.38 19.73 19.66
CA GLY A 9 -3.24 20.94 20.48
C GLY A 9 -2.36 22.05 19.90
N ALA A 10 -1.68 21.87 18.76
CA ALA A 10 -0.67 22.83 18.32
C ALA A 10 -1.18 23.99 17.44
N CYS A 11 -2.45 23.99 17.01
CA CYS A 11 -2.95 24.97 16.03
C CYS A 11 -4.01 25.96 16.56
N PHE A 12 -4.26 26.05 17.87
CA PHE A 12 -5.24 26.99 18.43
C PHE A 12 -4.66 28.33 18.90
N SER A 13 -3.36 28.59 18.70
CA SER A 13 -2.71 29.84 19.07
C SER A 13 -2.33 30.67 17.84
N GLY A 14 -3.29 31.44 17.33
CA GLY A 14 -3.16 32.84 16.88
C GLY A 14 -1.98 33.36 16.04
N ASN A 15 -1.10 32.52 15.48
CA ASN A 15 -0.05 32.97 14.55
C ASN A 15 0.34 31.82 13.60
N CYS A 16 -0.38 31.69 12.49
CA CYS A 16 -0.21 30.59 11.55
C CYS A 16 0.52 31.08 10.30
N SER A 17 1.75 30.61 10.09
CA SER A 17 2.33 30.56 8.74
C SER A 17 1.67 29.36 8.04
N GLU A 18 0.92 29.60 6.96
CA GLU A 18 0.09 28.59 6.27
C GLU A 18 0.87 27.30 5.90
N ASP A 19 2.18 27.41 5.68
CA ASP A 19 3.09 26.31 5.37
C ASP A 19 3.22 25.23 6.48
N CYS A 20 3.13 25.61 7.76
CA CYS A 20 3.31 24.69 8.88
C CYS A 20 2.16 23.66 8.97
N CYS A 21 0.94 24.07 8.62
CA CYS A 21 -0.25 23.22 8.65
C CYS A 21 -0.18 22.11 7.59
N PHE A 22 0.24 22.43 6.36
CA PHE A 22 0.40 21.44 5.30
C PHE A 22 1.53 20.45 5.58
N GLN A 23 2.66 20.93 6.12
CA GLN A 23 3.75 20.05 6.52
C GLN A 23 3.33 19.09 7.64
N GLN A 24 2.57 19.58 8.63
CA GLN A 24 2.09 18.75 9.73
C GLN A 24 1.10 17.68 9.22
N ALA A 25 0.14 18.06 8.39
CA ALA A 25 -0.80 17.12 7.78
C ALA A 25 -0.08 16.05 6.93
N GLY A 26 0.91 16.45 6.12
CA GLY A 26 1.72 15.51 5.34
C GLY A 26 2.52 14.54 6.22
N LYS A 27 3.12 15.02 7.31
CA LYS A 27 3.84 14.18 8.29
C LYS A 27 2.89 13.20 8.99
N GLU A 28 1.68 13.62 9.32
CA GLU A 28 0.67 12.77 9.96
C GLU A 28 0.27 11.60 9.03
N VAL A 29 -0.07 11.88 7.77
CA VAL A 29 -0.39 10.84 6.78
C VAL A 29 0.79 9.87 6.62
N LEU A 30 2.02 10.39 6.48
CA LEU A 30 3.20 9.55 6.36
C LEU A 30 3.40 8.66 7.60
N GLN A 31 3.15 9.18 8.80
CA GLN A 31 3.27 8.41 10.04
C GLN A 31 2.23 7.29 10.11
N ILE A 32 0.99 7.56 9.69
CA ILE A 32 -0.08 6.55 9.61
C ILE A 32 0.34 5.40 8.67
N GLU A 33 0.82 5.74 7.47
CA GLU A 33 1.25 4.73 6.48
C GLU A 33 2.44 3.91 6.97
N ARG A 34 3.43 4.55 7.62
CA ARG A 34 4.57 3.85 8.23
C ARG A 34 4.13 2.84 9.28
N ASN A 35 3.20 3.23 10.16
CA ASN A 35 2.67 2.34 11.19
C ASN A 35 1.89 1.17 10.58
N ALA A 36 1.14 1.42 9.49
CA ALA A 36 0.46 0.36 8.75
C ALA A 36 1.44 -0.62 8.08
N LEU A 37 2.51 -0.11 7.46
CA LEU A 37 3.57 -0.94 6.87
C LEU A 37 4.29 -1.78 7.93
N ALA A 38 4.56 -1.23 9.11
CA ALA A 38 5.19 -1.98 10.20
C ALA A 38 4.33 -3.19 10.64
N GLN A 39 3.00 -3.09 10.55
CA GLN A 39 2.11 -4.21 10.85
C GLN A 39 2.07 -5.27 9.74
N LEU A 40 2.63 -5.02 8.56
CA LEU A 40 2.63 -5.99 7.46
C LEU A 40 3.62 -7.14 7.66
N ASP A 41 4.64 -6.96 8.52
CA ASP A 41 5.69 -7.95 8.77
C ASP A 41 5.09 -9.32 9.16
N GLN A 42 4.04 -9.32 9.99
CA GLN A 42 3.35 -10.55 10.41
C GLN A 42 2.68 -11.35 9.27
N TYR A 43 2.40 -10.71 8.13
CA TYR A 43 1.81 -11.35 6.96
C TYR A 43 2.85 -11.94 6.00
N ILE A 44 4.14 -11.68 6.23
CA ILE A 44 5.24 -12.37 5.54
C ILE A 44 5.47 -13.71 6.27
N ASN A 45 4.51 -14.62 6.08
CA ASN A 45 4.47 -15.91 6.77
C ASN A 45 4.33 -17.06 5.77
N HIS A 46 3.91 -18.24 6.22
CA HIS A 46 3.79 -19.43 5.37
C HIS A 46 2.89 -19.21 4.13
N ASP A 47 1.80 -18.46 4.27
CA ASP A 47 0.90 -18.20 3.13
C ASP A 47 1.57 -17.36 2.05
N PHE A 48 2.48 -16.44 2.46
CA PHE A 48 3.30 -15.67 1.53
C PHE A 48 4.24 -16.59 0.75
N SER A 49 4.98 -17.48 1.43
CA SER A 49 5.87 -18.46 0.78
C SER A 49 5.10 -19.35 -0.20
N HIS A 50 3.94 -19.86 0.21
CA HIS A 50 3.10 -20.72 -0.63
C HIS A 50 2.56 -19.97 -1.86
N ALA A 51 2.20 -18.69 -1.73
CA ALA A 51 1.83 -17.87 -2.87
C ALA A 51 3.01 -17.68 -3.85
N CYS A 52 4.21 -17.41 -3.34
CA CYS A 52 5.43 -17.31 -4.15
C CYS A 52 5.72 -18.61 -4.91
N GLU A 53 5.63 -19.76 -4.27
CA GLU A 53 5.83 -21.07 -4.92
C GLU A 53 4.83 -21.33 -6.03
N LYS A 54 3.55 -20.99 -5.82
CA LYS A 54 2.51 -21.11 -6.85
C LYS A 54 2.78 -20.22 -8.05
N ILE A 55 3.22 -18.99 -7.81
CA ILE A 55 3.57 -18.05 -8.87
C ILE A 55 4.81 -18.55 -9.63
N PHE A 56 5.83 -19.02 -8.91
CA PHE A 56 7.08 -19.51 -9.50
C PHE A 56 6.87 -20.76 -10.37
N ASN A 57 6.03 -21.68 -9.91
CA ASN A 57 5.69 -22.91 -10.65
C ASN A 57 4.61 -22.70 -11.73
N CYS A 58 4.15 -21.47 -11.95
CA CYS A 58 3.13 -21.17 -12.96
C CYS A 58 3.72 -21.31 -14.36
N GLN A 59 3.27 -22.30 -15.13
CA GLN A 59 3.67 -22.50 -16.53
C GLN A 59 2.96 -21.54 -17.51
N GLY A 60 1.94 -20.83 -17.03
CA GLY A 60 1.12 -19.92 -17.81
C GLY A 60 1.49 -18.46 -17.57
N LYS A 61 0.46 -17.64 -17.31
CA LYS A 61 0.62 -16.22 -16.98
C LYS A 61 -0.11 -15.92 -15.68
N VAL A 62 0.48 -15.06 -14.86
CA VAL A 62 -0.16 -14.54 -13.66
C VAL A 62 -1.15 -13.44 -14.06
N VAL A 63 -2.43 -13.64 -13.73
CA VAL A 63 -3.47 -12.63 -13.98
C VAL A 63 -3.77 -11.90 -12.69
N VAL A 64 -3.48 -10.60 -12.64
CA VAL A 64 -3.82 -9.73 -11.50
C VAL A 64 -5.12 -9.01 -11.82
N MET A 65 -6.08 -9.01 -10.90
CA MET A 65 -7.40 -8.39 -11.13
C MET A 65 -7.79 -7.47 -9.98
N GLY A 66 -8.60 -6.46 -10.27
CA GLY A 66 -9.10 -5.52 -9.26
C GLY A 66 -9.90 -4.36 -9.84
N ILE A 67 -10.54 -3.60 -8.96
CA ILE A 67 -11.32 -2.39 -9.26
C ILE A 67 -10.79 -1.18 -8.46
N GLY A 68 -11.08 0.03 -8.91
CA GLY A 68 -10.73 1.26 -8.18
C GLY A 68 -9.23 1.36 -7.85
N LYS A 69 -8.91 1.89 -6.65
CA LYS A 69 -7.53 2.11 -6.19
C LYS A 69 -6.70 0.82 -6.16
N SER A 70 -7.28 -0.30 -5.72
CA SER A 70 -6.59 -1.59 -5.72
C SER A 70 -6.31 -2.09 -7.14
N GLY A 71 -7.16 -1.77 -8.12
CA GLY A 71 -6.88 -2.00 -9.54
C GLY A 71 -5.66 -1.23 -10.06
N HIS A 72 -5.47 0.02 -9.63
CA HIS A 72 -4.26 0.79 -9.98
C HIS A 72 -2.99 0.16 -9.41
N ILE A 73 -3.02 -0.29 -8.15
CA ILE A 73 -1.89 -1.00 -7.53
C ILE A 73 -1.66 -2.36 -8.21
N GLY A 74 -2.72 -3.13 -8.46
CA GLY A 74 -2.64 -4.43 -9.15
C GLY A 74 -2.02 -4.32 -10.55
N ARG A 75 -2.32 -3.24 -11.28
CA ARG A 75 -1.67 -2.94 -12.56
C ARG A 75 -0.16 -2.74 -12.42
N LYS A 76 0.30 -2.04 -11.39
CA LYS A 76 1.73 -1.86 -11.12
C LYS A 76 2.38 -3.20 -10.75
N ILE A 77 1.74 -4.01 -9.91
CA ILE A 77 2.22 -5.34 -9.53
C ILE A 77 2.39 -6.24 -10.77
N ALA A 78 1.39 -6.28 -11.66
CA ALA A 78 1.49 -7.06 -12.89
C ALA A 78 2.65 -6.59 -13.78
N ALA A 79 2.87 -5.28 -13.88
CA ALA A 79 4.01 -4.72 -14.62
C ALA A 79 5.35 -5.12 -13.98
N THR A 80 5.45 -5.08 -12.64
CA THR A 80 6.64 -5.53 -11.91
C THR A 80 6.93 -7.00 -12.18
N PHE A 81 5.94 -7.89 -12.06
CA PHE A 81 6.12 -9.31 -12.36
C PHE A 81 6.60 -9.55 -13.80
N ALA A 82 5.96 -8.90 -14.78
CA ALA A 82 6.36 -9.00 -16.17
C ALA A 82 7.80 -8.53 -16.40
N SER A 83 8.25 -7.48 -15.70
CA SER A 83 9.62 -6.97 -15.79
C SER A 83 10.67 -7.84 -15.08
N THR A 84 10.28 -8.64 -14.09
CA THR A 84 11.18 -9.54 -13.35
C THR A 84 11.21 -10.96 -13.92
N GLY A 85 10.65 -11.17 -15.13
CA GLY A 85 10.67 -12.46 -15.82
C GLY A 85 9.48 -13.38 -15.52
N THR A 86 8.49 -12.94 -14.74
CA THR A 86 7.24 -13.67 -14.48
C THR A 86 6.15 -13.14 -15.42
N PRO A 87 5.73 -13.88 -16.47
CA PRO A 87 4.72 -13.39 -17.41
C PRO A 87 3.41 -13.03 -16.70
N ALA A 88 3.05 -11.74 -16.68
CA ALA A 88 1.88 -11.25 -15.94
C ALA A 88 1.13 -10.13 -16.67
N PHE A 89 -0.18 -10.03 -16.45
CA PHE A 89 -1.00 -8.92 -16.95
C PHE A 89 -2.18 -8.60 -16.03
N PHE A 90 -2.71 -7.39 -16.15
CA PHE A 90 -3.82 -6.91 -15.33
C PHE A 90 -5.16 -6.98 -16.10
N TYR A 91 -6.19 -7.55 -15.46
CA TYR A 91 -7.57 -7.57 -15.96
C TYR A 91 -8.49 -6.74 -15.04
N PRO A 92 -9.08 -5.63 -15.52
CA PRO A 92 -10.03 -4.84 -14.72
C PRO A 92 -11.29 -5.65 -14.44
N SER A 93 -11.68 -5.80 -13.17
CA SER A 93 -12.85 -6.61 -12.79
C SER A 93 -14.20 -5.88 -12.88
N HIS A 94 -14.23 -4.65 -13.42
CA HIS A 94 -15.47 -3.99 -13.81
C HIS A 94 -15.32 -3.31 -15.17
N ARG A 95 -15.90 -3.95 -16.17
CA ARG A 95 -16.21 -3.37 -17.48
C ARG A 95 -17.44 -4.12 -17.98
N SER A 96 -18.62 -3.68 -17.53
CA SER A 96 -19.87 -3.89 -18.25
C SER A 96 -19.98 -2.81 -19.31
#